data_AF-A0A7X5RMK2-F1
#
_entry.id   AF-A0A7X5RMK2-F1
#
_cell.length_a   1.000
_cell.length_b   1.000
_cell.length_c   1.000
_cell.angle_alpha   90.00
_cell.angle_beta   90.00
_cell.angle_gamma   90.00
#
_symmetry.space_group_name_H-M   'P 1'
#
loop_
_entity.id
_entity.type
_entity.pdbx_description
1 polymer ?
#
loop_
_entity_poly.entity_id
_entity_poly.type
_entity_poly.pdbx_seq_one_letter_code
_entity_poly.pdbx_strand_id
1 'polypeptide(L)'
;MYTVITENDESKWADETGALYHFPKRYEKHLIAGTQVLYYKGKLKKIQYRNVRLSDSPHYFGVARVGKVYKDGKSSRGDLFATIIEYSPFEEPVLAKIDGGYLEQIPASKKVNYWRDGVRPINKRVFESVCDRADIVTVTQSNKEDYSPFNDVDGRLESGEEGKQSKRYITAYFGESERSFRFYPITFSSSFSSLPVLP
;
A
#
# COMPACT_ATOMS: atom_id res chain seq x y z
N MET A 1 4.30 -5.01 -8.40
CA MET A 1 3.55 -6.27 -8.19
C MET A 1 2.21 -5.91 -7.56
N TYR A 2 1.16 -6.70 -7.83
CA TYR A 2 -0.20 -6.43 -7.34
C TYR A 2 -0.73 -7.64 -6.59
N THR A 3 -1.35 -7.42 -5.44
CA THR A 3 -1.82 -8.50 -4.56
C THR A 3 -3.07 -8.07 -3.81
N VAL A 4 -3.93 -9.03 -3.46
CA VAL A 4 -5.07 -8.82 -2.57
C VAL A 4 -4.74 -9.39 -1.20
N ILE A 5 -5.03 -8.63 -0.15
CA ILE A 5 -5.03 -9.07 1.24
C ILE A 5 -6.49 -9.21 1.69
N THR A 6 -6.87 -10.41 2.10
CA THR A 6 -8.17 -10.67 2.73
C THR A 6 -8.08 -10.34 4.21
N GLU A 7 -8.92 -9.41 4.65
CA GLU A 7 -9.14 -9.12 6.06
C GLU A 7 -10.44 -9.78 6.52
N ASN A 8 -10.38 -10.53 7.62
CA ASN A 8 -11.57 -11.10 8.25
C ASN A 8 -12.09 -10.13 9.30
N ASP A 9 -13.41 -10.12 9.53
CA ASP A 9 -14.01 -9.31 10.63
C ASP A 9 -13.49 -9.73 12.01
N GLU A 10 -13.04 -10.97 12.14
CA GLU A 10 -12.33 -11.48 13.32
C GLU A 10 -11.02 -12.08 12.86
N SER A 11 -9.91 -11.46 13.25
CA SER A 11 -8.57 -11.98 13.04
C SER A 11 -8.03 -12.59 14.33
N LYS A 12 -7.28 -13.68 14.21
CA LYS A 12 -6.46 -14.23 15.31
C LYS A 12 -5.07 -13.57 15.36
N TRP A 13 -4.80 -12.70 14.40
CA TRP A 13 -3.53 -12.03 14.21
C TRP A 13 -3.62 -10.60 14.76
N ALA A 14 -2.50 -10.08 15.24
CA ALA A 14 -2.35 -8.71 15.71
C ALA A 14 -2.17 -7.75 14.50
N ASP A 15 -3.04 -7.88 13.50
CA ASP A 15 -3.02 -7.03 12.32
C ASP A 15 -3.63 -5.67 12.64
N GLU A 16 -3.02 -4.61 12.13
CA GLU A 16 -3.52 -3.25 12.21
C GLU A 16 -3.80 -2.78 10.79
N THR A 17 -5.09 -2.66 10.43
CA THR A 17 -5.53 -2.25 9.09
C THR A 17 -4.84 -0.95 8.68
N GLY A 18 -4.14 -0.98 7.55
CA GLY A 18 -3.42 0.18 7.01
C GLY A 18 -2.05 0.48 7.63
N ALA A 19 -1.63 -0.24 8.68
CA ALA A 19 -0.35 -0.01 9.34
C ALA A 19 0.55 -1.26 9.37
N LEU A 20 0.01 -2.41 9.78
CA LEU A 20 0.79 -3.62 9.99
C LEU A 20 0.02 -4.88 9.63
N TYR A 21 0.66 -5.77 8.89
CA TYR A 21 0.08 -7.05 8.50
C TYR A 21 0.97 -8.22 8.91
N HIS A 22 0.44 -9.14 9.72
CA HIS A 22 1.09 -10.39 10.14
C HIS A 22 0.63 -11.53 9.24
N PHE A 23 1.58 -12.26 8.65
CA PHE A 23 1.27 -13.34 7.73
C PHE A 23 2.28 -14.50 7.79
N PRO A 24 1.84 -15.73 7.45
CA PRO A 24 2.72 -16.87 7.38
C PRO A 24 3.69 -16.78 6.20
N LYS A 25 4.90 -17.33 6.38
CA LYS A 25 6.00 -17.30 5.39
C LYS A 25 5.62 -17.65 3.95
N ARG A 26 4.62 -18.52 3.75
CA ARG A 26 4.13 -18.91 2.41
C ARG A 26 3.70 -17.72 1.52
N TYR A 27 3.34 -16.57 2.12
CA TYR A 27 2.93 -15.38 1.38
C TYR A 27 4.06 -14.36 1.17
N GLU A 28 5.28 -14.61 1.67
CA GLU A 28 6.45 -13.72 1.55
C GLU A 28 6.70 -13.27 0.10
N LYS A 29 6.66 -14.22 -0.84
CA LYS A 29 6.84 -13.94 -2.28
C LYS A 29 5.77 -13.03 -2.90
N HIS A 30 4.65 -12.82 -2.22
CA HIS A 30 3.56 -11.97 -2.68
C HIS A 30 3.51 -10.61 -1.96
N LEU A 31 4.25 -10.46 -0.86
CA LEU A 31 4.24 -9.27 -0.03
C LEU A 31 5.65 -8.71 0.09
N ILE A 32 6.33 -8.52 -1.04
CA ILE A 32 7.63 -7.85 -1.09
C ILE A 32 7.45 -6.33 -1.04
N ALA A 33 8.46 -5.62 -0.57
CA ALA A 33 8.48 -4.16 -0.52
C ALA A 33 8.12 -3.54 -1.89
N GLY A 34 7.28 -2.52 -1.87
CA GLY A 34 6.76 -1.84 -3.07
C GLY A 34 5.56 -2.53 -3.74
N THR A 35 5.10 -3.70 -3.24
CA THR A 35 3.91 -4.36 -3.77
C THR A 35 2.67 -3.51 -3.49
N GLN A 36 1.85 -3.25 -4.51
CA GLN A 36 0.56 -2.59 -4.35
C GLN A 36 -0.48 -3.62 -3.91
N VAL A 37 -1.26 -3.27 -2.90
CA VAL A 37 -2.21 -4.19 -2.27
C VAL A 37 -3.62 -3.62 -2.28
N LEU A 38 -4.58 -4.48 -2.56
CA LEU A 38 -5.99 -4.21 -2.33
C LEU A 38 -6.46 -4.95 -1.08
N TYR A 39 -7.23 -4.27 -0.26
CA TYR A 39 -7.87 -4.83 0.90
C TYR A 39 -9.25 -5.36 0.52
N TYR A 40 -9.53 -6.61 0.92
CA TYR A 40 -10.75 -7.34 0.56
C TYR A 40 -11.42 -7.94 1.80
N LYS A 41 -12.74 -7.87 1.86
CA LYS A 41 -13.56 -8.61 2.82
C LYS A 41 -14.45 -9.62 2.09
N GLY A 42 -14.53 -10.83 2.66
CA GLY A 42 -15.43 -11.88 2.17
C GLY A 42 -16.90 -11.61 2.54
N LYS A 43 -17.77 -12.59 2.36
CA LYS A 43 -19.19 -12.49 2.76
C LYS A 43 -19.31 -12.25 4.26
N LEU A 44 -20.21 -11.34 4.67
CA LEU A 44 -20.52 -11.10 6.08
C LEU A 44 -21.00 -12.39 6.76
N LYS A 45 -20.38 -12.72 7.89
CA LYS A 45 -20.72 -13.91 8.69
C LYS A 45 -21.51 -13.58 9.95
N LYS A 46 -21.13 -12.51 10.66
CA LYS A 46 -21.80 -12.07 11.89
C LYS A 46 -22.37 -10.68 11.70
N ILE A 47 -23.67 -10.54 11.96
CA ILE A 47 -24.41 -9.31 11.68
C ILE A 47 -23.91 -8.09 12.47
N GLN A 48 -23.27 -8.30 13.62
CA GLN A 48 -22.67 -7.23 14.44
C GLN A 48 -21.63 -6.39 13.67
N TYR A 49 -21.01 -6.96 12.62
CA TYR A 49 -20.02 -6.25 11.81
C TYR A 49 -20.63 -5.47 10.64
N ARG A 50 -21.96 -5.54 10.43
CA ARG A 50 -22.62 -4.84 9.32
C ARG A 50 -22.34 -3.34 9.34
N ASN A 51 -22.40 -2.71 10.52
CA ASN A 51 -22.27 -1.26 10.66
C ASN A 51 -20.83 -0.75 10.52
N VAL A 52 -19.83 -1.65 10.59
CA VAL A 52 -18.40 -1.29 10.43
C VAL A 52 -17.85 -1.72 9.06
N ARG A 53 -18.72 -2.22 8.17
CA ARG A 53 -18.36 -2.66 6.83
C ARG A 53 -19.05 -1.78 5.80
N LEU A 54 -18.39 -1.60 4.65
CA LEU A 54 -18.98 -0.89 3.52
C LEU A 54 -20.08 -1.72 2.83
N SER A 55 -20.00 -3.05 2.91
CA SER A 55 -21.05 -3.94 2.38
C SER A 55 -21.12 -5.31 3.09
N ASP A 56 -22.32 -5.88 3.07
CA ASP A 56 -22.58 -7.28 3.45
C ASP A 56 -22.00 -8.28 2.42
N SER A 57 -21.94 -7.85 1.16
CA SER A 57 -21.41 -8.65 0.06
C SER A 57 -19.89 -8.60 0.00
N PRO A 58 -19.20 -9.56 -0.63
CA PRO A 58 -17.75 -9.50 -0.77
C PRO A 58 -17.31 -8.29 -1.59
N HIS A 59 -16.38 -7.51 -1.05
CA HIS A 59 -15.98 -6.21 -1.61
C HIS A 59 -14.53 -5.87 -1.26
N TYR A 60 -13.95 -4.99 -2.08
CA TYR A 60 -12.74 -4.27 -1.76
C TYR A 60 -13.08 -2.99 -1.00
N PHE A 61 -12.22 -2.59 -0.07
CA PHE A 61 -12.48 -1.47 0.83
C PHE A 61 -11.29 -0.53 1.04
N GLY A 62 -10.17 -0.80 0.37
CA GLY A 62 -9.00 0.06 0.48
C GLY A 62 -7.86 -0.42 -0.40
N VAL A 63 -6.89 0.47 -0.56
CA VAL A 63 -5.63 0.24 -1.27
C VAL A 63 -4.46 0.63 -0.38
N ALA A 64 -3.32 -0.01 -0.55
CA ALA A 64 -2.07 0.41 0.07
C ALA A 64 -0.86 -0.07 -0.71
N ARG A 65 0.32 0.16 -0.14
CA ARG A 65 1.58 -0.38 -0.60
C ARG A 65 2.31 -1.08 0.55
N VAL A 66 2.97 -2.19 0.24
CA VAL A 66 3.84 -2.89 1.18
C VAL A 66 5.12 -2.09 1.35
N GLY A 67 5.45 -1.76 2.59
CA GLY A 67 6.73 -1.17 2.98
C GLY A 67 7.78 -2.24 3.26
N LYS A 68 8.35 -2.26 4.47
CA LYS A 68 9.35 -3.25 4.88
C LYS A 68 8.70 -4.54 5.36
N VAL A 69 9.40 -5.65 5.13
CA VAL A 69 9.02 -6.98 5.63
C VAL A 69 10.07 -7.42 6.65
N TYR A 70 9.63 -7.94 7.79
CA TYR A 70 10.50 -8.42 8.86
C TYR A 70 9.95 -9.71 9.46
N LYS A 71 10.84 -10.50 10.07
CA LYS A 71 10.47 -11.76 10.71
C LYS A 71 9.82 -11.50 12.07
N ASP A 72 8.80 -12.27 12.41
CA ASP A 72 8.31 -12.34 13.78
C ASP A 72 9.30 -13.18 14.60
N GLY A 73 10.09 -12.52 15.45
CA GLY A 73 11.03 -13.18 16.36
C GLY A 73 10.36 -14.09 17.40
N LYS A 74 9.05 -13.95 17.63
CA LYS A 74 8.28 -14.80 18.55
C LYS A 74 7.64 -16.01 17.85
N SER A 75 7.61 -16.03 16.52
CA SER A 75 6.98 -17.12 15.77
C SER A 75 7.90 -18.34 15.66
N SER A 76 7.38 -19.49 16.08
CA SER A 76 8.01 -20.80 15.86
C SER A 76 7.88 -21.30 14.41
N ARG A 77 6.98 -20.70 13.62
CA ARG A 77 6.66 -21.13 12.25
C ARG A 77 7.30 -20.25 11.18
N GLY A 78 8.07 -19.24 11.60
CA GLY A 78 8.71 -18.28 10.72
C GLY A 78 7.74 -17.29 10.10
N ASP A 79 6.70 -16.90 10.84
CA ASP A 79 5.77 -15.86 10.41
C ASP A 79 6.48 -14.52 10.25
N LEU A 80 5.86 -13.65 9.45
CA LEU A 80 6.43 -12.40 8.98
C LEU A 80 5.46 -11.26 9.22
N PHE A 81 6.00 -10.07 9.36
CA PHE A 81 5.25 -8.82 9.38
C PHE A 81 5.62 -7.99 8.15
N ALA A 82 4.63 -7.31 7.59
CA ALA A 82 4.81 -6.27 6.58
C ALA A 82 4.25 -4.96 7.11
N THR A 83 5.06 -3.90 7.08
CA THR A 83 4.53 -2.54 7.27
C THR A 83 3.68 -2.18 6.06
N ILE A 84 2.55 -1.55 6.29
CA ILE A 84 1.68 -1.03 5.25
C ILE A 84 1.86 0.48 5.19
N ILE A 85 2.07 1.01 3.99
CA ILE A 85 2.29 2.43 3.73
C ILE A 85 1.28 2.91 2.68
N GLU A 86 0.97 4.21 2.70
CA GLU A 86 0.04 4.83 1.74
C GLU A 86 -1.32 4.14 1.71
N TYR A 87 -1.81 3.72 2.88
CA TYR A 87 -3.15 3.17 2.99
C TYR A 87 -4.18 4.26 2.73
N SER A 88 -5.12 3.96 1.84
CA SER A 88 -6.30 4.77 1.56
C SER A 88 -7.53 3.87 1.60
N PRO A 89 -8.48 4.10 2.52
CA PRO A 89 -9.77 3.43 2.47
C PRO A 89 -10.58 3.92 1.25
N PHE A 90 -11.55 3.12 0.83
CA PHE A 90 -12.54 3.52 -0.18
C PHE A 90 -13.76 4.13 0.51
N GLU A 91 -14.37 5.11 -0.12
CA GLU A 91 -15.63 5.70 0.36
C GLU A 91 -16.80 4.74 0.14
N GLU A 92 -16.81 4.07 -1.01
CA GLU A 92 -17.83 3.09 -1.40
C GLU A 92 -17.24 1.69 -1.60
N PRO A 93 -18.02 0.62 -1.35
CA PRO A 93 -17.57 -0.74 -1.56
C PRO A 93 -17.44 -1.07 -3.05
N VAL A 94 -16.25 -1.46 -3.50
CA VAL A 94 -16.10 -2.05 -4.84
C VAL A 94 -16.42 -3.54 -4.76
N LEU A 95 -17.59 -3.94 -5.25
CA LEU A 95 -18.03 -5.35 -5.20
C LEU A 95 -17.10 -6.26 -6.01
N ALA A 96 -16.76 -7.41 -5.44
CA ALA A 96 -15.90 -8.38 -6.10
C ALA A 96 -16.57 -9.15 -7.24
N LYS A 97 -17.91 -9.14 -7.27
CA LYS A 97 -18.73 -9.77 -8.30
C LYS A 97 -19.59 -8.71 -9.00
N ILE A 98 -19.46 -8.62 -10.32
CA ILE A 98 -20.18 -7.69 -11.20
C ILE A 98 -20.75 -8.50 -12.37
N ASP A 99 -22.01 -8.28 -12.73
CA ASP A 99 -22.70 -8.94 -13.85
C ASP A 99 -22.55 -10.47 -13.87
N GLY A 100 -22.53 -11.10 -12.69
CA GLY A 100 -22.38 -12.54 -12.56
C GLY A 100 -20.93 -13.06 -12.56
N GLY A 101 -19.95 -12.25 -12.93
CA GLY A 101 -18.52 -12.59 -12.97
C GLY A 101 -17.70 -12.00 -11.81
N TYR A 102 -16.52 -12.55 -11.56
CA TYR A 102 -15.57 -12.00 -10.57
C TYR A 102 -14.58 -11.04 -11.24
N LEU A 103 -14.21 -9.97 -10.54
CA LEU A 103 -13.11 -9.09 -10.96
C LEU A 103 -11.77 -9.84 -10.96
N GLU A 104 -11.50 -10.62 -9.91
CA GLU A 104 -10.32 -11.47 -9.83
C GLU A 104 -10.36 -12.62 -10.86
N GLN A 105 -9.26 -12.83 -11.58
CA GLN A 105 -9.10 -13.97 -12.47
C GLN A 105 -8.83 -15.24 -11.63
N ILE A 106 -9.82 -16.13 -11.57
CA ILE A 106 -9.73 -17.40 -10.83
C ILE A 106 -9.15 -18.49 -11.73
N PRO A 107 -7.96 -19.04 -11.42
CA PRO A 107 -7.40 -20.16 -12.18
C PRO A 107 -8.27 -21.41 -12.04
N ALA A 108 -8.41 -22.18 -13.12
CA ALA A 108 -9.21 -23.42 -13.13
C ALA A 108 -8.78 -24.40 -12.01
N SER A 109 -7.46 -24.51 -11.75
CA SER A 109 -6.88 -25.36 -10.69
C SER A 109 -7.29 -24.96 -9.28
N LYS A 110 -7.74 -23.72 -9.07
CA LYS A 110 -8.12 -23.19 -7.75
C LYS A 110 -9.61 -22.88 -7.61
N LYS A 111 -10.46 -23.25 -8.57
CA LYS A 111 -11.90 -22.90 -8.58
C LYS A 111 -12.62 -23.14 -7.24
N VAL A 112 -12.24 -24.20 -6.51
CA VAL A 112 -12.84 -24.56 -5.20
C VAL A 112 -12.16 -23.85 -4.02
N ASN A 113 -10.83 -23.68 -4.06
CA ASN A 113 -10.03 -23.25 -2.91
C ASN A 113 -9.48 -21.83 -3.00
N TYR A 114 -9.74 -21.10 -4.09
CA TYR A 114 -9.19 -19.77 -4.37
C TYR A 114 -9.37 -18.81 -3.18
N TRP A 115 -10.58 -18.76 -2.65
CA TRP A 115 -10.96 -17.86 -1.55
C TRP A 115 -10.43 -18.26 -0.17
N ARG A 116 -9.77 -19.43 -0.05
CA ARG A 116 -9.12 -19.86 1.20
C ARG A 116 -7.74 -19.22 1.38
N ASP A 117 -7.15 -18.72 0.30
CA ASP A 117 -5.88 -18.00 0.34
C ASP A 117 -6.13 -16.55 0.76
N GLY A 118 -5.59 -16.18 1.92
CA GLY A 118 -5.72 -14.83 2.50
C GLY A 118 -4.89 -13.78 1.77
N VAL A 119 -3.87 -14.20 1.02
CA VAL A 119 -3.08 -13.33 0.16
C VAL A 119 -3.06 -13.93 -1.24
N ARG A 120 -3.48 -13.15 -2.24
CA ARG A 120 -3.63 -13.64 -3.62
C ARG A 120 -2.98 -12.68 -4.62
N PRO A 121 -2.06 -13.14 -5.48
CA PRO A 121 -1.54 -12.30 -6.54
C PRO A 121 -2.65 -12.00 -7.55
N ILE A 122 -2.69 -10.76 -8.03
CA ILE A 122 -3.60 -10.31 -9.08
C ILE A 122 -2.81 -9.67 -10.21
N ASN A 123 -3.45 -9.52 -11.37
CA ASN A 123 -2.85 -8.80 -12.49
C ASN A 123 -3.07 -7.28 -12.31
N LYS A 124 -2.29 -6.49 -13.05
CA LYS A 124 -2.37 -5.03 -13.05
C LYS A 124 -3.75 -4.51 -13.44
N ARG A 125 -4.38 -5.13 -14.45
CA ARG A 125 -5.70 -4.75 -14.97
C ARG A 125 -6.79 -4.83 -13.90
N VAL A 126 -6.78 -5.86 -13.06
CA VAL A 126 -7.73 -6.02 -11.94
C VAL A 126 -7.50 -4.94 -10.90
N PHE A 127 -6.24 -4.63 -10.59
CA PHE A 127 -5.90 -3.58 -9.65
C PHE A 127 -6.41 -2.21 -10.12
N GLU A 128 -6.05 -1.81 -11.33
CA GLU A 128 -6.49 -0.54 -11.93
C GLU A 128 -8.02 -0.48 -12.01
N SER A 129 -8.66 -1.55 -12.49
CA SER A 129 -10.12 -1.65 -12.57
C SER A 129 -10.83 -1.47 -11.22
N VAL A 130 -10.21 -1.83 -10.10
CA VAL A 130 -10.76 -1.61 -8.76
C VAL A 130 -10.50 -0.17 -8.32
N CYS A 131 -9.31 0.35 -8.54
CA CYS A 131 -8.96 1.75 -8.22
C CYS A 131 -9.84 2.74 -8.99
N ASP A 132 -10.05 2.53 -10.28
CA ASP A 132 -10.92 3.36 -11.12
C ASP A 132 -12.36 3.38 -10.61
N ARG A 133 -12.86 2.27 -10.06
CA ARG A 133 -14.22 2.17 -9.50
C ARG A 133 -14.35 2.78 -8.10
N ALA A 134 -13.24 2.90 -7.40
CA ALA A 134 -13.17 3.53 -6.09
C ALA A 134 -12.82 5.02 -6.20
N ASP A 135 -12.75 5.57 -7.42
CA ASP A 135 -12.29 6.93 -7.71
C ASP A 135 -10.93 7.26 -7.08
N ILE A 136 -10.08 6.24 -6.96
CA ILE A 136 -8.74 6.38 -6.38
C ILE A 136 -7.75 6.72 -7.48
N VAL A 137 -7.15 7.90 -7.38
CA VAL A 137 -6.00 8.29 -8.21
C VAL A 137 -4.76 7.52 -7.75
N THR A 138 -4.52 6.36 -8.35
CA THR A 138 -3.24 5.69 -8.18
C THR A 138 -2.17 6.41 -8.98
N VAL A 139 -1.20 6.99 -8.28
CA VAL A 139 0.03 7.52 -8.89
C VAL A 139 0.84 6.35 -9.43
N THR A 140 0.51 5.92 -10.64
CA THR A 140 1.34 5.01 -11.40
C THR A 140 2.60 5.79 -11.73
N GLN A 141 3.77 5.31 -11.30
CA GLN A 141 5.04 5.91 -11.72
C GLN A 141 5.24 5.69 -13.22
N SER A 142 4.67 6.56 -14.05
CA SER A 142 5.13 6.86 -15.39
C SER A 142 6.09 8.03 -15.28
N ASN A 143 7.40 7.77 -15.32
CA ASN A 143 8.39 8.83 -15.45
C ASN A 143 8.25 9.46 -16.85
N LYS A 144 7.68 10.66 -16.95
CA LYS A 144 8.13 11.79 -17.79
C LYS A 144 7.28 13.05 -17.50
N GLU A 145 7.98 14.17 -17.56
CA GLU A 145 7.68 15.53 -17.08
C GLU A 145 6.34 16.12 -17.57
N ASP A 146 5.69 16.93 -16.72
CA ASP A 146 5.18 18.29 -17.02
C ASP A 146 4.33 18.80 -15.84
N TYR A 147 4.99 19.38 -14.83
CA TYR A 147 4.30 20.13 -13.78
C TYR A 147 4.00 21.53 -14.33
N SER A 148 2.74 21.80 -14.69
CA SER A 148 2.21 23.16 -14.73
C SER A 148 1.34 23.38 -13.48
N PRO A 149 1.79 24.11 -12.46
CA PRO A 149 0.90 24.63 -11.45
C PRO A 149 0.46 26.04 -11.87
N PHE A 150 -0.82 26.16 -12.28
CA PHE A 150 -1.50 27.44 -12.13
C PHE A 150 -1.59 27.75 -10.64
N ASN A 151 -0.82 28.75 -10.22
CA ASN A 151 -1.10 29.53 -9.02
C ASN A 151 -2.13 30.60 -9.40
N ASP A 152 -3.19 30.66 -8.63
CA ASP A 152 -4.01 31.85 -8.41
C ASP A 152 -3.99 32.02 -6.87
N VAL A 153 -3.60 33.11 -6.22
CA VAL A 153 -3.14 34.46 -6.55
C VAL A 153 -2.42 34.94 -5.29
N ASP A 154 -1.20 35.50 -5.37
CA ASP A 154 -0.93 36.81 -4.76
C ASP A 154 0.33 37.43 -5.36
N GLY A 155 0.18 38.68 -5.79
CA GLY A 155 1.18 39.41 -6.55
C GLY A 155 2.31 39.91 -5.65
N ARG A 156 3.52 39.43 -5.94
CA ARG A 156 4.75 40.19 -5.66
C ARG A 156 5.87 39.73 -6.58
N LEU A 157 6.13 40.52 -7.62
CA LEU A 157 7.31 40.46 -8.48
C LEU A 157 8.50 40.99 -7.68
N GLU A 158 9.50 40.17 -7.35
CA GLU A 158 10.92 40.58 -7.28
C GLU A 158 11.86 39.36 -7.52
N SER A 159 12.77 39.57 -8.48
CA SER A 159 14.05 38.91 -8.86
C SER A 159 14.51 37.62 -8.16
N GLY A 160 14.99 36.66 -8.97
CA GLY A 160 15.42 35.32 -8.56
C GLY A 160 16.78 35.22 -7.85
N GLU A 161 16.92 34.11 -7.13
CA GLU A 161 18.16 33.35 -6.90
C GLU A 161 17.82 31.92 -6.43
N GLU A 162 18.76 31.03 -6.70
CA GLU A 162 18.66 29.59 -6.93
C GLU A 162 18.49 28.72 -5.65
N GLY A 163 17.64 27.68 -5.73
CA GLY A 163 17.74 26.43 -4.95
C GLY A 163 17.32 26.44 -3.47
N LYS A 164 16.10 25.97 -3.15
CA LYS A 164 15.73 25.53 -1.79
C LYS A 164 15.16 24.11 -1.77
N GLN A 165 15.87 23.21 -1.09
CA GLN A 165 15.43 21.84 -0.78
C GLN A 165 14.09 21.85 -0.03
N SER A 166 13.10 21.11 -0.56
CA SER A 166 11.86 20.79 0.14
C SER A 166 12.04 19.52 0.99
N LYS A 167 11.88 19.63 2.31
CA LYS A 167 11.85 18.50 3.25
C LYS A 167 10.40 18.25 3.67
N ARG A 168 9.89 17.04 3.47
CA ARG A 168 8.60 16.59 4.02
C ARG A 168 8.86 15.74 5.26
N TYR A 169 8.31 16.14 6.40
CA TYR A 169 8.37 15.40 7.66
C TYR A 169 7.04 14.65 7.84
N ILE A 170 7.11 13.33 8.07
CA ILE A 170 5.95 12.50 8.43
C ILE A 170 6.17 12.05 9.87
N THR A 171 5.26 12.44 10.76
CA THR A 171 5.25 11.98 12.15
C THR A 171 4.47 10.67 12.22
N ALA A 172 5.17 9.56 12.42
CA ALA A 172 4.56 8.30 12.83
C ALA A 172 4.67 8.19 14.36
N TYR A 173 3.53 8.04 15.03
CA TYR A 173 3.50 7.79 16.47
C TYR A 173 3.83 6.31 16.71
N PHE A 174 5.03 6.05 17.21
CA PHE A 174 5.43 4.74 17.69
C PHE A 174 5.01 4.65 19.16
N GLY A 175 4.19 3.65 19.51
CA GLY A 175 3.96 3.31 20.91
C GLY A 175 5.30 2.95 21.57
N GLU A 176 5.69 3.72 22.58
CA GLU A 176 6.96 3.55 23.28
C GLU A 176 7.03 2.16 23.92
N SER A 177 7.92 1.31 23.40
CA SER A 177 8.61 0.35 24.25
C SER A 177 10.09 0.70 24.15
N GLU A 178 10.65 1.08 25.31
CA GLU A 178 12.00 1.62 25.45
C GLU A 178 13.05 0.77 24.73
N ARG A 179 13.63 1.32 23.66
CA ARG A 179 15.00 1.02 23.23
C ARG A 179 15.48 2.11 22.27
N SER A 180 16.38 2.94 22.78
CA SER A 180 17.06 4.01 22.05
C SER A 180 17.80 3.47 20.82
N PHE A 181 17.39 3.87 19.62
CA PHE A 181 18.19 3.74 18.41
C PHE A 181 18.61 5.12 17.92
N ARG A 182 19.91 5.41 17.97
CA ARG A 182 20.49 6.59 17.32
C ARG A 182 20.45 6.39 15.81
N PHE A 183 19.76 7.28 15.10
CA PHE A 183 19.77 7.31 13.65
C PHE A 183 21.04 8.01 13.16
N TYR A 184 21.83 7.32 12.35
CA TYR A 184 22.90 7.95 11.57
C TYR A 184 22.33 8.46 10.25
N PRO A 185 22.62 9.70 9.83
CA PRO A 185 22.23 10.20 8.53
C PRO A 185 23.02 9.46 7.43
N ILE A 186 22.31 8.90 6.45
CA ILE A 186 22.91 8.41 5.21
C ILE A 186 23.16 9.64 4.32
N THR A 187 24.41 10.06 4.22
CA THR A 187 24.82 11.10 3.26
C THR A 187 25.19 10.43 1.94
N PHE A 188 24.48 10.77 0.87
CA PHE A 188 24.86 10.40 -0.49
C PHE A 188 25.76 11.52 -1.03
N SER A 189 27.08 11.33 -0.96
CA SER A 189 28.04 12.25 -1.57
C SER A 189 28.10 11.98 -3.07
N SER A 190 27.63 12.93 -3.89
CA SER A 190 27.96 12.97 -5.31
C SER A 190 29.09 13.98 -5.50
N SER A 191 30.32 13.48 -5.58
CA SER A 191 31.48 14.29 -5.94
C SER A 191 31.57 14.34 -7.46
N PHE A 192 31.16 15.45 -8.08
CA PHE A 192 31.47 15.73 -9.48
C PHE A 192 32.84 16.42 -9.53
N SER A 193 33.85 15.70 -10.04
CA SER A 193 35.17 16.27 -10.30
C SER A 193 35.12 17.00 -11.64
N SER A 194 35.36 18.31 -11.61
CA SER A 194 35.53 19.14 -12.81
C SER A 194 37.00 19.09 -13.25
N LEU A 195 37.24 18.76 -14.53
CA LEU A 195 38.58 18.82 -15.14
C LEU A 195 38.91 20.28 -15.52
N PRO A 196 40.17 20.73 -15.37
CA PRO A 196 40.54 22.11 -15.71
C PRO A 196 40.81 22.26 -17.22
N VAL A 197 40.32 23.36 -17.79
CA VAL A 197 40.73 23.87 -19.11
C VAL A 197 42.00 24.70 -18.91
N LEU A 198 43.08 24.36 -19.61
CA LEU A 198 44.36 25.07 -19.60
C LEU A 198 44.33 26.29 -20.55
N PRO A 199 45.15 27.33 -20.30
CA PRO A 199 45.05 28.66 -20.90
C PRO A 199 45.44 28.74 -22.39
#